data_AF-A0A7C8JLM9-F1
#
_entry.id   AF-A0A7C8JLM9-F1
#
_cell.length_a   1.000
_cell.length_b   1.000
_cell.length_c   1.000
_cell.angle_alpha   90.00
_cell.angle_beta   90.00
_cell.angle_gamma   90.00
#
_symmetry.space_group_name_H-M   'P 1'
#
loop_
_entity.id
_entity.type
_entity.pdbx_description
1 polymer ?
#
loop_
_entity_poly.entity_id
_entity_poly.type
_entity_poly.pdbx_seq_one_letter_code
_entity_poly.pdbx_strand_id
1 'polypeptide(L)'
;MLSKLKLTNLRRRSRQSLNIASEIPLAQSVACASESHREGSDSLATGVTITPNGSSPSIISASTTWNDSARASISSQQFVPPVPPKPNLEEPPGEDIGSPVLRRQSTYINPHIPMTQPVQPISPNAPRIISISDGSWAFASILLVFGQCGSPDRPQDGIIVVHHHHGSFPPTSWPVSDGFFRALVYLEPGPNKLQFEYTSGRETLQSISHITIHMMPLAAPPLHLVILLGSDSPATFDSPPDKIKTQGNGLDTAVKKFRMAAYLWQAYTAEEMARNKFGRRTFRFEETWAAESISHRDRMSRMVPKVHVLRSERTVAEIRDLDIAQQNSKGKRTGELWNVAYKTVEKHFSPKSVYERKHVAVLILDSKWDPASQVITGHAALGGGSGFIQMGIFGSHSLHSWPKFIEDVVPSLTDCTRTDTRIIANDAGQSGSYWEACCIGIGAFLHEVGHAFGCPHQPSGIMVRDYVRFNRSFVTRVWPYLLFP
;
A
#
# COMPACT_ATOMS: atom_id res chain seq x y z
N MET A 1 11.98 -29.95 67.29
CA MET A 1 13.26 -30.21 66.60
C MET A 1 13.12 -29.62 65.20
N LEU A 2 13.95 -28.65 64.80
CA LEU A 2 15.26 -28.83 64.16
C LEU A 2 15.15 -29.65 62.86
N SER A 3 15.61 -29.18 61.69
CA SER A 3 16.47 -28.01 61.39
C SER A 3 16.09 -27.29 60.07
N LYS A 4 16.68 -26.10 59.87
CA LYS A 4 16.71 -25.40 58.57
C LYS A 4 17.98 -25.81 57.82
N LEU A 5 17.94 -25.87 56.49
CA LEU A 5 19.15 -25.69 55.67
C LEU A 5 18.84 -25.00 54.34
N LYS A 6 19.56 -23.91 54.05
CA LYS A 6 19.66 -23.31 52.73
C LYS A 6 20.94 -23.86 52.08
N LEU A 7 20.95 -24.04 50.76
CA LEU A 7 22.19 -24.00 49.99
C LEU A 7 22.20 -22.77 49.09
N THR A 8 23.35 -22.11 49.01
CA THR A 8 23.61 -20.95 48.16
C THR A 8 24.85 -21.20 47.31
N ASN A 9 25.01 -20.40 46.26
CA ASN A 9 26.20 -20.27 45.41
C ASN A 9 26.57 -21.47 44.52
N LEU A 10 26.43 -21.26 43.20
CA LEU A 10 27.43 -21.71 42.24
C LEU A 10 27.64 -20.63 41.16
N ARG A 11 28.45 -19.62 41.49
CA ARG A 11 29.04 -18.72 40.48
C ARG A 11 30.19 -19.46 39.80
N ARG A 12 30.22 -19.50 38.46
CA ARG A 12 31.47 -19.71 37.71
C ARG A 12 31.62 -18.64 36.63
N ARG A 13 32.74 -17.92 36.67
CA ARG A 13 33.15 -16.96 35.64
C ARG A 13 33.82 -17.71 34.49
N SER A 14 33.67 -17.21 33.27
CA SER A 14 34.81 -17.05 32.35
C SER A 14 34.54 -15.92 31.35
N ARG A 15 35.44 -14.93 31.32
CA ARG A 15 35.74 -14.11 30.15
C ARG A 15 37.20 -14.41 29.82
N GLN A 16 37.53 -14.58 28.54
CA GLN A 16 38.90 -14.42 28.07
C GLN A 16 38.93 -13.31 27.03
N SER A 17 40.01 -12.53 27.09
CA SER A 17 40.29 -11.38 26.23
C SER A 17 41.75 -11.46 25.82
N LEU A 18 42.02 -11.36 24.52
CA LEU A 18 43.37 -11.14 23.99
C LEU A 18 43.54 -9.65 23.70
N ASN A 19 44.77 -9.16 23.84
CA ASN A 19 45.14 -7.74 23.78
C ASN A 19 46.65 -7.63 23.47
N ILE A 20 47.22 -6.41 23.36
CA ILE A 20 48.60 -6.05 22.89
C ILE A 20 48.64 -5.91 21.36
N ALA A 21 49.16 -4.86 20.72
CA ALA A 21 49.66 -3.50 21.11
C ALA A 21 49.51 -2.61 19.84
N SER A 22 49.03 -1.35 19.84
CA SER A 22 49.39 -0.10 20.54
C SER A 22 50.59 0.67 19.96
N GLU A 23 50.32 1.81 19.31
CA GLU A 23 51.29 2.90 19.10
C GLU A 23 50.55 4.26 19.00
N ILE A 24 51.12 5.35 19.55
CA ILE A 24 50.53 6.71 19.63
C ILE A 24 51.69 7.73 19.69
N PRO A 25 51.58 8.90 19.03
CA PRO A 25 51.60 10.18 19.76
C PRO A 25 50.56 11.19 19.21
N LEU A 26 49.81 12.03 19.94
CA LEU A 26 49.80 12.60 21.31
C LEU A 26 50.26 14.08 21.41
N ALA A 27 49.26 14.96 21.61
CA ALA A 27 49.28 16.27 22.27
C ALA A 27 47.83 16.52 22.75
N GLN A 28 47.48 16.94 23.99
CA GLN A 28 47.90 18.12 24.78
C GLN A 28 47.56 19.45 24.07
N SER A 29 46.97 20.48 24.69
CA SER A 29 46.35 20.70 26.03
C SER A 29 45.40 21.94 25.90
N VAL A 30 44.64 22.48 26.88
CA VAL A 30 44.54 22.40 28.35
C VAL A 30 43.02 22.40 28.74
N ALA A 31 42.66 22.51 30.03
CA ALA A 31 41.27 22.66 30.53
C ALA A 31 41.10 23.92 31.40
N CYS A 32 39.84 24.32 31.67
CA CYS A 32 39.39 24.83 32.98
C CYS A 32 37.85 24.82 33.09
N ALA A 33 37.35 24.86 34.32
CA ALA A 33 35.92 24.71 34.65
C ALA A 33 35.49 25.68 35.76
N SER A 34 34.18 25.85 35.93
CA SER A 34 33.57 26.32 37.18
C SER A 34 32.19 25.68 37.36
N GLU A 35 31.86 25.32 38.59
CA GLU A 35 30.58 24.70 38.98
C GLU A 35 29.65 25.74 39.64
N SER A 36 28.35 25.46 39.69
CA SER A 36 27.55 25.78 40.89
C SER A 36 26.34 24.86 41.03
N HIS A 37 26.13 24.35 42.24
CA HIS A 37 24.90 23.68 42.69
C HIS A 37 23.73 24.71 42.80
N ARG A 38 22.45 24.37 43.07
CA ARG A 38 21.96 23.34 44.00
C ARG A 38 20.45 23.02 43.88
N GLU A 39 20.08 21.88 44.49
CA GLU A 39 18.77 21.31 44.93
C GLU A 39 17.48 22.18 44.90
N GLY A 40 16.25 21.64 44.78
CA GLY A 40 15.82 20.23 44.65
C GLY A 40 14.34 19.98 45.07
N SER A 41 14.03 18.72 45.44
CA SER A 41 12.77 18.15 46.02
C SER A 41 11.69 17.57 45.09
N ASP A 42 11.17 16.39 45.49
CA ASP A 42 10.09 15.60 44.89
C ASP A 42 8.72 15.82 45.56
N SER A 43 7.63 15.41 44.90
CA SER A 43 6.44 14.88 45.60
C SER A 43 5.63 13.93 44.70
N LEU A 44 4.77 13.08 45.31
CA LEU A 44 4.28 11.85 44.71
C LEU A 44 2.82 11.89 44.24
N ALA A 45 2.57 11.23 43.09
CA ALA A 45 1.35 10.55 42.64
C ALA A 45 -0.05 10.92 43.23
N THR A 46 -0.98 11.23 42.33
CA THR A 46 -2.35 10.69 42.35
C THR A 46 -2.94 10.70 40.93
N GLY A 47 -3.82 9.75 40.61
CA GLY A 47 -4.41 9.62 39.27
C GLY A 47 -5.89 10.00 39.23
N VAL A 48 -6.33 10.65 38.15
CA VAL A 48 -7.75 10.97 37.87
C VAL A 48 -8.07 10.68 36.40
N THR A 49 -9.22 10.06 36.17
CA THR A 49 -9.75 9.69 34.85
C THR A 49 -10.17 10.93 34.04
N ILE A 50 -9.86 10.97 32.74
CA ILE A 50 -10.40 11.97 31.81
C ILE A 50 -11.12 11.27 30.65
N THR A 51 -12.40 11.58 30.49
CA THR A 51 -13.21 11.21 29.32
C THR A 51 -13.09 12.26 28.22
N PRO A 52 -12.76 11.90 26.96
CA PRO A 52 -12.79 12.83 25.84
C PRO A 52 -14.23 12.99 25.31
N ASN A 53 -14.81 14.18 25.42
CA ASN A 53 -16.12 14.47 24.81
C ASN A 53 -16.13 15.87 24.18
N GLY A 54 -16.28 15.91 22.85
CA GLY A 54 -16.60 17.11 22.04
C GLY A 54 -15.57 18.23 21.95
N SER A 55 -15.17 18.58 20.73
CA SER A 55 -15.34 19.93 20.16
C SER A 55 -14.75 20.03 18.74
N SER A 56 -15.55 20.46 17.78
CA SER A 56 -15.10 20.86 16.44
C SER A 56 -15.11 22.39 16.32
N PRO A 57 -14.04 23.01 15.79
CA PRO A 57 -14.08 24.39 15.32
C PRO A 57 -14.04 24.45 13.77
N SER A 58 -14.46 25.50 13.09
CA SER A 58 -15.48 26.53 13.38
C SER A 58 -15.79 27.21 12.03
N ILE A 59 -17.06 27.45 11.71
CA ILE A 59 -17.43 28.15 10.47
C ILE A 59 -17.30 29.67 10.69
N ILE A 60 -16.70 30.38 9.73
CA ILE A 60 -16.71 31.84 9.66
C ILE A 60 -17.31 32.25 8.31
N SER A 61 -18.31 33.14 8.35
CA SER A 61 -19.00 33.69 7.20
C SER A 61 -18.44 35.06 6.80
N ALA A 62 -18.45 35.37 5.50
CA ALA A 62 -18.15 36.70 4.97
C ALA A 62 -19.00 36.98 3.72
N SER A 63 -19.34 38.25 3.49
CA SER A 63 -20.25 38.72 2.44
C SER A 63 -19.56 39.74 1.53
N THR A 64 -19.89 39.73 0.21
CA THR A 64 -19.80 40.82 -0.80
C THR A 64 -18.67 41.87 -0.68
N THR A 65 -17.90 42.18 -1.74
CA THR A 65 -18.38 42.56 -3.09
C THR A 65 -17.27 42.35 -4.15
N TRP A 66 -17.59 42.42 -5.44
CA TRP A 66 -16.70 42.07 -6.57
C TRP A 66 -15.91 43.25 -7.16
N ASN A 67 -14.77 42.94 -7.79
CA ASN A 67 -14.30 43.58 -9.04
C ASN A 67 -13.21 42.71 -9.72
N ASP A 68 -13.12 42.76 -11.05
CA ASP A 68 -12.39 41.78 -11.86
C ASP A 68 -10.87 41.97 -12.00
N SER A 69 -10.14 40.85 -11.98
CA SER A 69 -9.01 40.57 -12.89
C SER A 69 -8.57 39.11 -12.81
N ALA A 70 -8.16 38.53 -13.94
CA ALA A 70 -8.04 37.08 -14.10
C ALA A 70 -6.89 36.42 -13.32
N ARG A 71 -7.22 35.46 -12.44
CA ARG A 71 -6.29 34.44 -11.95
C ARG A 71 -7.04 33.14 -11.62
N ALA A 72 -6.62 32.02 -12.20
CA ALA A 72 -7.23 30.72 -11.96
C ALA A 72 -6.82 30.15 -10.59
N SER A 73 -7.65 30.40 -9.57
CA SER A 73 -7.52 29.81 -8.23
C SER A 73 -8.57 28.72 -8.05
N ILE A 74 -8.18 27.44 -8.19
CA ILE A 74 -9.08 26.31 -7.96
C ILE A 74 -9.28 26.12 -6.45
N SER A 75 -10.28 26.80 -5.89
CA SER A 75 -10.80 26.53 -4.55
C SER A 75 -11.83 25.41 -4.61
N SER A 76 -11.60 24.32 -3.89
CA SER A 76 -12.38 23.09 -3.97
C SER A 76 -13.63 23.10 -3.08
N GLN A 77 -14.61 23.95 -3.38
CA GLN A 77 -15.96 23.85 -2.81
C GLN A 77 -17.11 23.97 -3.82
N GLN A 78 -18.02 23.00 -3.73
CA GLN A 78 -19.45 23.06 -4.06
C GLN A 78 -19.86 23.56 -5.47
N PHE A 79 -19.92 22.62 -6.41
CA PHE A 79 -21.00 22.58 -7.40
C PHE A 79 -21.59 21.16 -7.43
N VAL A 80 -22.88 21.03 -7.13
CA VAL A 80 -23.62 19.77 -7.27
C VAL A 80 -24.60 19.94 -8.45
N PRO A 81 -24.29 19.38 -9.62
CA PRO A 81 -25.25 19.38 -10.73
C PRO A 81 -26.46 18.48 -10.37
N PRO A 82 -27.68 18.83 -10.80
CA PRO A 82 -28.86 18.03 -10.52
C PRO A 82 -28.75 16.64 -11.16
N VAL A 83 -29.12 15.61 -10.40
CA VAL A 83 -29.13 14.22 -10.88
C VAL A 83 -30.20 14.06 -11.97
N PRO A 84 -29.86 13.58 -13.18
CA PRO A 84 -30.86 13.28 -14.19
C PRO A 84 -31.83 12.18 -13.68
N PRO A 85 -33.14 12.29 -13.93
CA PRO A 85 -34.07 11.23 -13.56
C PRO A 85 -33.70 9.94 -14.29
N LYS A 86 -33.84 8.79 -13.61
CA LYS A 86 -33.71 7.48 -14.26
C LYS A 86 -34.76 7.38 -15.37
N PRO A 87 -34.43 6.85 -16.56
CA PRO A 87 -35.46 6.43 -17.50
C PRO A 87 -36.24 5.27 -16.87
N ASN A 88 -37.57 5.41 -16.81
CA ASN A 88 -38.42 4.25 -16.59
C ASN A 88 -38.30 3.35 -17.83
N LEU A 89 -37.89 2.10 -17.61
CA LEU A 89 -38.12 1.03 -18.57
C LEU A 89 -39.48 0.43 -18.20
N GLU A 90 -40.51 0.80 -18.95
CA GLU A 90 -41.81 0.13 -18.89
C GLU A 90 -41.66 -1.25 -19.56
N GLU A 91 -42.12 -2.31 -18.89
CA GLU A 91 -42.16 -3.64 -19.49
C GLU A 91 -43.33 -3.70 -20.49
N PRO A 92 -43.10 -4.07 -21.76
CA PRO A 92 -44.19 -4.29 -22.71
C PRO A 92 -44.99 -5.55 -22.29
N PRO A 93 -46.32 -5.57 -22.51
CA PRO A 93 -47.13 -6.74 -22.17
C PRO A 93 -46.76 -7.95 -23.04
N GLY A 94 -46.83 -9.15 -22.45
CA GLY A 94 -46.54 -10.39 -23.16
C GLY A 94 -47.67 -10.83 -24.09
N GLU A 95 -47.32 -11.28 -25.29
CA GLU A 95 -48.18 -12.08 -26.17
C GLU A 95 -47.58 -13.49 -26.35
N ASP A 96 -48.45 -14.49 -26.32
CA ASP A 96 -48.08 -15.91 -26.32
C ASP A 96 -48.22 -16.51 -27.72
N ILE A 97 -47.09 -16.69 -28.42
CA ILE A 97 -47.02 -17.31 -29.76
C ILE A 97 -45.89 -18.35 -29.77
N GLY A 98 -46.27 -19.63 -29.70
CA GLY A 98 -45.33 -20.74 -29.61
C GLY A 98 -44.84 -21.31 -30.95
N SER A 99 -43.94 -22.30 -30.83
CA SER A 99 -43.31 -23.16 -31.88
C SER A 99 -41.92 -22.71 -32.38
N PRO A 100 -41.02 -23.63 -32.78
CA PRO A 100 -40.92 -25.07 -32.44
C PRO A 100 -39.54 -25.47 -31.87
N VAL A 101 -39.49 -26.60 -31.15
CA VAL A 101 -38.24 -27.13 -30.55
C VAL A 101 -37.37 -27.84 -31.61
N LEU A 102 -36.31 -27.17 -32.08
CA LEU A 102 -35.28 -27.79 -32.91
C LEU A 102 -34.27 -28.60 -32.06
N ARG A 103 -34.58 -29.87 -31.80
CA ARG A 103 -33.62 -30.86 -31.28
C ARG A 103 -32.49 -31.09 -32.31
N ARG A 104 -31.33 -30.46 -32.12
CA ARG A 104 -30.08 -30.95 -32.72
C ARG A 104 -29.55 -32.13 -31.90
N GLN A 105 -29.87 -33.35 -32.33
CA GLN A 105 -29.09 -34.53 -31.95
C GLN A 105 -27.70 -34.41 -32.60
N SER A 106 -26.63 -34.53 -31.80
CA SER A 106 -25.25 -34.63 -32.28
C SER A 106 -24.68 -35.97 -31.83
N THR A 107 -24.69 -36.95 -32.73
CA THR A 107 -24.23 -38.32 -32.47
C THR A 107 -22.73 -38.45 -32.74
N TYR A 108 -21.91 -38.07 -31.76
CA TYR A 108 -20.49 -38.46 -31.70
C TYR A 108 -20.21 -39.18 -30.39
N ILE A 109 -20.36 -40.51 -30.42
CA ILE A 109 -19.96 -41.40 -29.31
C ILE A 109 -18.44 -41.58 -29.42
N ASN A 110 -17.70 -41.05 -28.44
CA ASN A 110 -16.26 -41.24 -28.32
C ASN A 110 -15.99 -42.22 -27.15
N PRO A 111 -15.56 -43.47 -27.41
CA PRO A 111 -15.51 -44.54 -26.40
C PRO A 111 -14.28 -44.46 -25.47
N HIS A 112 -13.99 -43.28 -24.92
CA HIS A 112 -13.11 -43.14 -23.77
C HIS A 112 -13.95 -43.02 -22.50
N ILE A 113 -14.01 -44.13 -21.76
CA ILE A 113 -14.53 -44.17 -20.39
C ILE A 113 -13.76 -43.12 -19.56
N PRO A 114 -14.41 -42.09 -19.01
CA PRO A 114 -13.78 -41.27 -17.99
C PRO A 114 -13.59 -42.17 -16.78
N MET A 115 -12.35 -42.50 -16.43
CA MET A 115 -12.06 -42.92 -15.06
C MET A 115 -12.40 -41.74 -14.17
N THR A 116 -13.60 -41.76 -13.57
CA THR A 116 -13.96 -40.89 -12.46
C THR A 116 -13.03 -41.25 -11.31
N GLN A 117 -11.86 -40.61 -11.27
CA GLN A 117 -11.02 -40.62 -10.08
C GLN A 117 -11.93 -40.18 -8.92
N PRO A 118 -11.98 -40.95 -7.81
CA PRO A 118 -12.75 -40.50 -6.65
C PRO A 118 -12.17 -39.14 -6.25
N VAL A 119 -13.02 -38.12 -6.20
CA VAL A 119 -12.64 -36.79 -5.72
C VAL A 119 -12.07 -37.00 -4.32
N GLN A 120 -10.77 -36.83 -4.17
CA GLN A 120 -10.08 -37.01 -2.90
C GLN A 120 -10.80 -36.16 -1.86
N PRO A 121 -11.28 -36.72 -0.74
CA PRO A 121 -12.02 -35.96 0.25
C PRO A 121 -11.09 -34.88 0.79
N ILE A 122 -11.33 -33.64 0.36
CA ILE A 122 -10.58 -32.46 0.78
C ILE A 122 -10.62 -32.44 2.31
N SER A 123 -9.45 -32.38 2.96
CA SER A 123 -9.35 -32.32 4.42
C SER A 123 -10.32 -31.26 4.95
N PRO A 124 -11.11 -31.52 6.00
CA PRO A 124 -12.03 -30.52 6.55
C PRO A 124 -11.29 -29.25 7.02
N ASN A 125 -9.99 -29.38 7.31
CA ASN A 125 -9.07 -28.33 7.70
C ASN A 125 -8.35 -27.65 6.51
N ALA A 126 -8.60 -28.06 5.26
CA ALA A 126 -7.93 -27.51 4.08
C ALA A 126 -8.33 -26.05 3.80
N PRO A 127 -7.48 -25.30 3.06
CA PRO A 127 -7.77 -23.92 2.70
C PRO A 127 -9.00 -23.81 1.79
N ARG A 128 -10.04 -23.16 2.30
CA ARG A 128 -11.23 -22.75 1.54
C ARG A 128 -11.05 -21.30 1.13
N ILE A 129 -10.77 -21.06 -0.15
CA ILE A 129 -10.76 -19.71 -0.72
C ILE A 129 -12.23 -19.27 -0.83
N ILE A 130 -12.58 -18.12 -0.24
CA ILE A 130 -13.95 -17.59 -0.22
C ILE A 130 -14.08 -16.25 -0.96
N SER A 131 -12.97 -15.68 -1.43
CA SER A 131 -12.93 -14.44 -2.22
C SER A 131 -13.24 -14.60 -3.71
N ILE A 132 -13.03 -15.81 -4.24
CA ILE A 132 -13.05 -16.11 -5.67
C ILE A 132 -13.29 -17.61 -5.88
N SER A 133 -14.07 -17.97 -6.89
CA SER A 133 -14.42 -19.36 -7.21
C SER A 133 -13.39 -19.99 -8.14
N ASP A 134 -13.31 -21.32 -8.18
CA ASP A 134 -12.52 -22.05 -9.17
C ASP A 134 -12.98 -21.72 -10.61
N GLY A 135 -12.04 -21.69 -11.56
CA GLY A 135 -12.28 -21.28 -12.95
C GLY A 135 -12.53 -19.77 -13.16
N SER A 136 -12.46 -18.94 -12.11
CA SER A 136 -12.70 -17.49 -12.23
C SER A 136 -11.62 -16.76 -13.02
N TRP A 137 -12.00 -15.60 -13.59
CA TRP A 137 -11.11 -14.68 -14.28
C TRP A 137 -10.56 -13.58 -13.37
N ALA A 138 -9.30 -13.23 -13.57
CA ALA A 138 -8.60 -12.10 -12.96
C ALA A 138 -7.92 -11.23 -14.03
N PHE A 139 -7.73 -9.96 -13.72
CA PHE A 139 -7.36 -8.92 -14.70
C PHE A 139 -6.09 -8.14 -14.34
N ALA A 140 -5.29 -8.69 -13.42
CA ALA A 140 -4.00 -8.17 -12.98
C ALA A 140 -3.11 -9.33 -12.52
N SER A 141 -1.78 -9.15 -12.62
CA SER A 141 -0.77 -10.15 -12.29
C SER A 141 -0.59 -10.40 -10.79
N ILE A 142 -1.27 -9.63 -9.93
CA ILE A 142 -1.34 -9.82 -8.48
C ILE A 142 -2.81 -9.82 -8.06
N LEU A 143 -3.25 -10.91 -7.43
CA LEU A 143 -4.60 -11.10 -6.93
C LEU A 143 -4.60 -11.19 -5.39
N LEU A 144 -5.40 -10.35 -4.74
CA LEU A 144 -5.75 -10.53 -3.33
C LEU A 144 -6.80 -11.63 -3.21
N VAL A 145 -6.54 -12.62 -2.37
CA VAL A 145 -7.51 -13.63 -1.93
C VAL A 145 -7.71 -13.60 -0.42
N PHE A 146 -8.92 -13.92 0.03
CA PHE A 146 -9.25 -14.16 1.43
C PHE A 146 -9.90 -15.54 1.60
N GLY A 147 -9.61 -16.19 2.72
CA GLY A 147 -9.86 -17.61 2.90
C GLY A 147 -9.97 -18.07 4.36
N GLN A 148 -10.40 -19.31 4.54
CA GLN A 148 -10.43 -20.01 5.83
C GLN A 148 -9.64 -21.32 5.77
N CYS A 149 -9.12 -21.79 6.89
CA CYS A 149 -8.45 -23.09 7.04
C CYS A 149 -8.50 -23.56 8.52
N GLY A 150 -8.24 -24.85 8.75
CA GLY A 150 -8.40 -25.47 10.07
C GLY A 150 -9.86 -25.79 10.43
N SER A 151 -10.05 -26.37 11.62
CA SER A 151 -11.36 -26.71 12.17
C SER A 151 -12.15 -25.44 12.57
N PRO A 152 -13.40 -25.25 12.11
CA PRO A 152 -14.23 -24.12 12.53
C PRO A 152 -14.53 -24.09 14.03
N ASP A 153 -14.60 -25.26 14.69
CA ASP A 153 -14.86 -25.39 16.12
C ASP A 153 -13.63 -25.06 16.98
N ARG A 154 -12.44 -25.07 16.37
CA ARG A 154 -11.14 -24.83 17.00
C ARG A 154 -10.25 -23.99 16.07
N PRO A 155 -10.60 -22.72 15.83
CA PRO A 155 -9.81 -21.79 15.03
C PRO A 155 -8.38 -21.69 15.58
N GLN A 156 -7.39 -21.68 14.68
CA GLN A 156 -5.97 -21.73 15.03
C GLN A 156 -5.14 -20.83 14.13
N ASP A 157 -4.12 -20.22 14.73
CA ASP A 157 -3.04 -19.54 14.01
C ASP A 157 -2.15 -20.56 13.27
N GLY A 158 -1.42 -20.10 12.27
CA GLY A 158 -0.60 -20.95 11.41
C GLY A 158 -0.06 -20.18 10.20
N ILE A 159 0.31 -20.92 9.16
CA ILE A 159 0.83 -20.37 7.90
C ILE A 159 0.11 -21.03 6.73
N ILE A 160 -0.25 -20.22 5.73
CA ILE A 160 -0.63 -20.64 4.39
C ILE A 160 0.57 -20.46 3.48
N VAL A 161 1.01 -21.54 2.82
CA VAL A 161 1.97 -21.46 1.71
C VAL A 161 1.21 -21.57 0.40
N VAL A 162 1.39 -20.60 -0.49
CA VAL A 162 0.83 -20.59 -1.84
C VAL A 162 1.93 -21.00 -2.82
N HIS A 163 1.76 -22.14 -3.49
CA HIS A 163 2.63 -22.59 -4.56
C HIS A 163 2.01 -22.31 -5.92
N HIS A 164 2.81 -21.83 -6.87
CA HIS A 164 2.34 -21.33 -8.17
C HIS A 164 2.46 -22.36 -9.29
N HIS A 165 1.79 -22.08 -10.42
CA HIS A 165 1.64 -23.02 -11.53
C HIS A 165 2.99 -23.47 -12.09
N HIS A 166 3.23 -24.80 -12.11
CA HIS A 166 4.52 -25.39 -12.51
C HIS A 166 5.76 -24.87 -11.75
N GLY A 167 5.58 -24.24 -10.58
CA GLY A 167 6.66 -23.57 -9.85
C GLY A 167 7.16 -22.30 -10.53
N SER A 168 6.38 -21.69 -11.43
CA SER A 168 6.80 -20.54 -12.23
C SER A 168 7.10 -19.28 -11.40
N PHE A 169 6.64 -19.21 -10.15
CA PHE A 169 6.94 -18.15 -9.18
C PHE A 169 7.23 -18.78 -7.80
N PRO A 170 8.16 -18.22 -6.99
CA PRO A 170 8.54 -18.81 -5.71
C PRO A 170 7.36 -18.86 -4.71
N PRO A 171 7.18 -19.97 -3.97
CA PRO A 171 6.04 -20.10 -3.05
C PRO A 171 6.00 -19.00 -1.98
N THR A 172 4.85 -18.37 -1.77
CA THR A 172 4.69 -17.25 -0.82
C THR A 172 3.97 -17.68 0.45
N SER A 173 4.49 -17.25 1.61
CA SER A 173 3.97 -17.63 2.93
C SER A 173 3.18 -16.48 3.55
N TRP A 174 1.99 -16.78 4.06
CA TRP A 174 1.03 -15.81 4.60
C TRP A 174 0.55 -16.25 5.99
N PRO A 175 0.36 -15.32 6.94
CA PRO A 175 -0.12 -15.67 8.27
C PRO A 175 -1.58 -16.11 8.24
N VAL A 176 -1.89 -17.13 9.05
CA VAL A 176 -3.25 -17.47 9.45
C VAL A 176 -3.49 -16.90 10.83
N SER A 177 -4.68 -16.33 11.05
CA SER A 177 -5.13 -15.86 12.36
C SER A 177 -6.53 -16.38 12.63
N ASP A 178 -6.69 -17.13 13.72
CA ASP A 178 -7.98 -17.71 14.11
C ASP A 178 -8.68 -18.48 12.96
N GLY A 179 -7.91 -19.22 12.17
CA GLY A 179 -8.41 -19.96 11.00
C GLY A 179 -8.72 -19.12 9.75
N PHE A 180 -8.49 -17.80 9.74
CA PHE A 180 -8.64 -16.94 8.55
C PHE A 180 -7.28 -16.57 7.94
N PHE A 181 -7.23 -16.40 6.62
CA PHE A 181 -6.03 -15.92 5.91
C PHE A 181 -6.37 -14.88 4.83
N ARG A 182 -5.38 -14.04 4.54
CA ARG A 182 -5.34 -13.12 3.39
C ARG A 182 -4.01 -13.31 2.69
N ALA A 183 -4.00 -13.41 1.36
CA ALA A 183 -2.80 -13.67 0.59
C ALA A 183 -2.79 -12.87 -0.72
N LEU A 184 -1.61 -12.40 -1.12
CA LEU A 184 -1.37 -11.89 -2.47
C LEU A 184 -0.74 -13.00 -3.32
N VAL A 185 -1.39 -13.29 -4.45
CA VAL A 185 -1.07 -14.40 -5.33
C VAL A 185 -0.60 -13.84 -6.66
N TYR A 186 0.59 -14.25 -7.12
CA TYR A 186 1.06 -13.95 -8.46
C TYR A 186 0.32 -14.79 -9.52
N LEU A 187 0.02 -14.17 -10.66
CA LEU A 187 -0.67 -14.79 -11.78
C LEU A 187 0.03 -14.47 -13.11
N GLU A 188 0.25 -15.50 -13.92
CA GLU A 188 0.73 -15.40 -15.30
C GLU A 188 -0.44 -15.43 -16.30
N PRO A 189 -0.31 -14.84 -17.50
CA PRO A 189 -1.39 -14.85 -18.50
C PRO A 189 -1.83 -16.28 -18.86
N GLY A 190 -3.14 -16.55 -18.78
CA GLY A 190 -3.70 -17.88 -18.97
C GLY A 190 -4.07 -18.59 -17.65
N PRO A 191 -4.13 -19.94 -17.63
CA PRO A 191 -4.60 -20.72 -16.48
C PRO A 191 -3.52 -20.89 -15.42
N ASN A 192 -3.77 -20.39 -14.20
CA ASN A 192 -2.88 -20.55 -13.05
C ASN A 192 -3.46 -21.62 -12.12
N LYS A 193 -2.90 -22.84 -12.14
CA LYS A 193 -3.21 -23.84 -11.12
C LYS A 193 -2.40 -23.56 -9.86
N LEU A 194 -3.07 -23.11 -8.82
CA LEU A 194 -2.50 -22.72 -7.53
C LEU A 194 -2.72 -23.82 -6.51
N GLN A 195 -1.74 -24.04 -5.63
CA GLN A 195 -1.88 -24.91 -4.46
C GLN A 195 -1.76 -24.09 -3.18
N PHE A 196 -2.71 -24.28 -2.26
CA PHE A 196 -2.71 -23.68 -0.94
C PHE A 196 -2.46 -24.78 0.09
N GLU A 197 -1.45 -24.59 0.93
CA GLU A 197 -1.03 -25.54 1.97
C GLU A 197 -1.13 -24.87 3.34
N TYR A 198 -1.99 -25.39 4.22
CA TYR A 198 -2.10 -24.96 5.60
C TYR A 198 -1.26 -25.83 6.52
N THR A 199 -0.45 -25.17 7.37
CA THR A 199 0.25 -25.77 8.51
C THR A 199 -0.02 -24.97 9.77
N SER A 200 -0.34 -25.65 10.87
CA SER A 200 -0.47 -25.07 12.22
C SER A 200 0.40 -25.85 13.21
N GLY A 201 0.91 -25.18 14.25
CA GLY A 201 1.83 -25.75 15.24
C GLY A 201 1.28 -26.87 16.13
N ARG A 202 0.06 -27.36 15.87
CA ARG A 202 -0.58 -28.51 16.53
C ARG A 202 -1.03 -29.62 15.58
N GLU A 203 -0.98 -29.40 14.27
CA GLU A 203 -1.44 -30.35 13.26
C GLU A 203 -0.23 -30.89 12.47
N THR A 204 0.01 -32.19 12.55
CA THR A 204 1.14 -32.88 11.89
C THR A 204 0.87 -33.23 10.42
N LEU A 205 -0.36 -33.01 9.95
CA LEU A 205 -0.79 -33.29 8.58
C LEU A 205 -1.00 -31.96 7.82
N GLN A 206 -0.22 -31.74 6.77
CA GLN A 206 -0.43 -30.65 5.82
C GLN A 206 -1.83 -30.76 5.22
N SER A 207 -2.67 -29.75 5.41
CA SER A 207 -3.99 -29.71 4.78
C SER A 207 -3.93 -28.85 3.51
N ILE A 208 -4.19 -29.47 2.37
CA ILE A 208 -3.92 -28.90 1.03
C ILE A 208 -5.22 -28.74 0.23
N SER A 209 -5.32 -27.67 -0.55
CA SER A 209 -6.33 -27.48 -1.58
C SER A 209 -5.75 -26.85 -2.85
N HIS A 210 -6.51 -26.89 -3.94
CA HIS A 210 -6.13 -26.34 -5.24
C HIS A 210 -7.23 -25.45 -5.80
N ILE A 211 -6.86 -24.46 -6.61
CA ILE A 211 -7.77 -23.58 -7.35
C ILE A 211 -7.12 -23.13 -8.66
N THR A 212 -7.90 -23.04 -9.74
CA THR A 212 -7.47 -22.58 -11.06
C THR A 212 -8.02 -21.18 -11.32
N ILE A 213 -7.14 -20.19 -11.49
CA ILE A 213 -7.51 -18.81 -11.82
C ILE A 213 -6.99 -18.44 -13.20
N HIS A 214 -7.86 -17.93 -14.07
CA HIS A 214 -7.49 -17.50 -15.42
C HIS A 214 -7.13 -16.01 -15.42
N MET A 215 -5.89 -15.64 -15.74
CA MET A 215 -5.50 -14.23 -15.84
C MET A 215 -5.55 -13.75 -17.30
N MET A 216 -6.25 -12.64 -17.54
CA MET A 216 -6.33 -11.98 -18.84
C MET A 216 -5.84 -10.52 -18.73
N PRO A 217 -4.77 -10.13 -19.44
CA PRO A 217 -4.35 -8.73 -19.52
C PRO A 217 -5.45 -7.83 -20.11
N LEU A 218 -5.66 -6.66 -19.51
CA LEU A 218 -6.73 -5.73 -19.89
C LEU A 218 -6.43 -4.93 -21.18
N ALA A 219 -7.39 -4.90 -22.10
CA ALA A 219 -7.38 -3.99 -23.25
C ALA A 219 -7.95 -2.60 -22.86
N ALA A 220 -7.20 -1.84 -22.06
CA ALA A 220 -7.58 -0.50 -21.57
C ALA A 220 -6.46 0.54 -21.74
N PRO A 221 -6.74 1.85 -21.62
CA PRO A 221 -5.72 2.87 -21.37
C PRO A 221 -4.97 2.58 -20.05
N PRO A 222 -3.64 2.76 -20.00
CA PRO A 222 -2.87 2.54 -18.78
C PRO A 222 -2.90 3.72 -17.81
N LEU A 223 -2.71 3.42 -16.53
CA LEU A 223 -2.08 4.33 -15.58
C LEU A 223 -0.56 4.29 -15.78
N HIS A 224 0.06 5.43 -16.03
CA HIS A 224 1.51 5.58 -16.10
C HIS A 224 2.06 5.88 -14.70
N LEU A 225 3.10 5.16 -14.28
CA LEU A 225 3.81 5.43 -13.02
C LEU A 225 5.01 6.33 -13.29
N VAL A 226 5.13 7.44 -12.58
CA VAL A 226 6.22 8.42 -12.71
C VAL A 226 6.88 8.64 -11.35
N ILE A 227 8.21 8.60 -11.30
CA ILE A 227 8.99 9.19 -10.20
C ILE A 227 9.55 10.51 -10.72
N LEU A 228 9.21 11.61 -10.05
CA LEU A 228 9.66 12.96 -10.35
C LEU A 228 10.83 13.34 -9.45
N LEU A 229 11.88 13.91 -10.04
CA LEU A 229 13.09 14.37 -9.38
C LEU A 229 13.36 15.85 -9.65
N GLY A 230 14.05 16.52 -8.75
CA GLY A 230 14.73 17.78 -9.05
C GLY A 230 15.82 17.62 -10.12
N SER A 231 16.14 18.69 -10.83
CA SER A 231 17.20 18.73 -11.85
C SER A 231 18.55 18.27 -11.29
N ASP A 232 18.89 18.74 -10.09
CA ASP A 232 20.09 18.45 -9.28
C ASP A 232 19.91 17.28 -8.29
N SER A 233 18.77 16.59 -8.26
CA SER A 233 18.46 15.58 -7.24
C SER A 233 19.49 14.44 -7.18
N PRO A 234 19.93 14.02 -5.96
CA PRO A 234 20.78 12.85 -5.75
C PRO A 234 20.04 11.51 -5.94
N ALA A 235 18.75 11.54 -6.33
CA ALA A 235 17.91 10.36 -6.57
C ALA A 235 17.76 9.44 -5.34
N THR A 236 17.60 10.05 -4.15
CA THR A 236 17.33 9.39 -2.88
C THR A 236 16.08 9.96 -2.19
N PHE A 237 15.38 9.13 -1.42
CA PHE A 237 14.19 9.51 -0.64
C PHE A 237 14.47 9.60 0.86
N ASP A 238 13.57 10.26 1.59
CA ASP A 238 13.70 10.50 3.04
C ASP A 238 13.44 9.22 3.86
N SER A 239 14.38 8.87 4.75
CA SER A 239 14.41 7.57 5.41
C SER A 239 15.26 7.61 6.69
N PRO A 240 14.85 6.94 7.78
CA PRO A 240 15.63 6.92 9.02
C PRO A 240 16.88 6.03 8.87
N PRO A 241 17.99 6.33 9.58
CA PRO A 241 19.30 5.70 9.36
C PRO A 241 19.30 4.17 9.31
N ASP A 242 18.50 3.49 10.14
CA ASP A 242 18.47 2.03 10.19
C ASP A 242 17.68 1.39 9.04
N LYS A 243 16.67 2.08 8.49
CA LYS A 243 16.04 1.68 7.21
C LYS A 243 16.97 1.97 6.02
N ILE A 244 17.78 3.02 6.06
CA ILE A 244 18.85 3.24 5.05
C ILE A 244 19.84 2.06 5.08
N LYS A 245 20.37 1.67 6.25
CA LYS A 245 21.32 0.55 6.40
C LYS A 245 20.77 -0.79 5.91
N THR A 246 19.47 -1.06 6.14
CA THR A 246 18.86 -2.38 5.90
C THR A 246 18.12 -2.51 4.56
N GLN A 247 17.57 -1.42 4.02
CA GLN A 247 16.78 -1.44 2.79
C GLN A 247 17.36 -0.60 1.66
N GLY A 248 18.21 0.39 1.97
CA GLY A 248 18.60 1.47 1.07
C GLY A 248 17.53 2.57 0.96
N ASN A 249 17.93 3.75 0.46
CA ASN A 249 17.01 4.84 0.12
C ASN A 249 17.22 5.44 -1.29
N GLY A 250 17.92 4.71 -2.17
CA GLY A 250 18.15 5.13 -3.56
C GLY A 250 17.02 4.78 -4.53
N LEU A 251 17.09 5.35 -5.73
CA LEU A 251 16.11 5.24 -6.81
C LEU A 251 15.62 3.80 -7.11
N ASP A 252 16.51 2.80 -7.18
CA ASP A 252 16.10 1.40 -7.40
C ASP A 252 15.13 0.89 -6.33
N THR A 253 15.40 1.23 -5.07
CA THR A 253 14.51 0.88 -3.95
C THR A 253 13.20 1.67 -4.00
N ALA A 254 13.23 2.93 -4.46
CA ALA A 254 12.01 3.69 -4.71
C ALA A 254 11.14 3.11 -5.83
N VAL A 255 11.76 2.72 -6.96
CA VAL A 255 11.08 2.06 -8.09
C VAL A 255 10.42 0.74 -7.64
N LYS A 256 11.12 -0.09 -6.87
CA LYS A 256 10.59 -1.36 -6.35
C LYS A 256 9.44 -1.14 -5.37
N LYS A 257 9.58 -0.25 -4.39
CA LYS A 257 8.53 0.11 -3.43
C LYS A 257 7.29 0.73 -4.11
N PHE A 258 7.48 1.64 -5.07
CA PHE A 258 6.38 2.26 -5.80
C PHE A 258 5.64 1.27 -6.69
N ARG A 259 6.36 0.34 -7.36
CA ARG A 259 5.75 -0.77 -8.09
C ARG A 259 4.97 -1.71 -7.17
N MET A 260 5.47 -2.00 -5.96
CA MET A 260 4.74 -2.82 -4.99
C MET A 260 3.46 -2.12 -4.51
N ALA A 261 3.52 -0.82 -4.18
CA ALA A 261 2.33 -0.01 -3.90
C ALA A 261 1.31 -0.06 -5.06
N ALA A 262 1.78 0.04 -6.31
CA ALA A 262 0.95 -0.05 -7.50
C ALA A 262 0.24 -1.43 -7.66
N TYR A 263 0.90 -2.54 -7.33
CA TYR A 263 0.25 -3.85 -7.26
C TYR A 263 -0.79 -3.94 -6.14
N LEU A 264 -0.49 -3.38 -4.95
CA LEU A 264 -1.46 -3.31 -3.84
C LEU A 264 -2.70 -2.50 -4.23
N TRP A 265 -2.54 -1.40 -4.97
CA TRP A 265 -3.66 -0.64 -5.52
C TRP A 265 -4.52 -1.47 -6.47
N GLN A 266 -3.89 -2.16 -7.44
CA GLN A 266 -4.62 -3.03 -8.38
C GLN A 266 -5.44 -4.09 -7.64
N ALA A 267 -4.84 -4.75 -6.66
CA ALA A 267 -5.45 -5.83 -5.89
C ALA A 267 -6.57 -5.32 -4.95
N TYR A 268 -6.38 -4.16 -4.30
CA TYR A 268 -7.42 -3.48 -3.52
C TYR A 268 -8.61 -3.09 -4.38
N THR A 269 -8.38 -2.37 -5.48
CA THR A 269 -9.47 -1.94 -6.39
C THR A 269 -10.22 -3.14 -6.99
N ALA A 270 -9.52 -4.23 -7.36
CA ALA A 270 -10.16 -5.44 -7.84
C ALA A 270 -11.09 -6.11 -6.80
N GLU A 271 -10.68 -6.10 -5.53
CA GLU A 271 -11.47 -6.64 -4.41
C GLU A 271 -12.67 -5.75 -4.07
N GLU A 272 -12.48 -4.44 -3.96
CA GLU A 272 -13.58 -3.50 -3.67
C GLU A 272 -14.62 -3.47 -4.79
N MET A 273 -14.20 -3.52 -6.07
CA MET A 273 -15.11 -3.61 -7.21
C MET A 273 -15.90 -4.93 -7.19
N ALA A 274 -15.28 -6.04 -6.76
CA ALA A 274 -15.97 -7.32 -6.60
C ALA A 274 -17.00 -7.27 -5.44
N ARG A 275 -16.61 -6.75 -4.26
CA ARG A 275 -17.50 -6.58 -3.09
C ARG A 275 -18.71 -5.70 -3.39
N ASN A 276 -18.51 -4.65 -4.18
CA ASN A 276 -19.55 -3.72 -4.62
C ASN A 276 -20.29 -4.18 -5.91
N LYS A 277 -20.16 -5.46 -6.30
CA LYS A 277 -20.90 -6.12 -7.40
C LYS A 277 -20.61 -5.59 -8.81
N PHE A 278 -19.54 -4.82 -9.01
CA PHE A 278 -19.08 -4.37 -10.34
C PHE A 278 -18.18 -5.40 -11.05
N GLY A 279 -18.02 -6.61 -10.48
CA GLY A 279 -17.06 -7.61 -10.91
C GLY A 279 -15.63 -7.28 -10.46
N ARG A 280 -14.71 -8.23 -10.58
CA ARG A 280 -13.30 -8.11 -10.12
C ARG A 280 -12.45 -7.24 -11.06
N ARG A 281 -12.93 -6.04 -11.36
CA ARG A 281 -12.36 -5.07 -12.32
C ARG A 281 -11.32 -4.18 -11.64
N THR A 282 -10.26 -3.85 -12.37
CA THR A 282 -9.24 -2.88 -11.93
C THR A 282 -8.68 -2.14 -13.15
N PHE A 283 -7.82 -1.15 -12.93
CA PHE A 283 -7.08 -0.47 -14.00
C PHE A 283 -5.79 -1.25 -14.33
N ARG A 284 -5.17 -0.99 -15.49
CA ARG A 284 -3.85 -1.56 -15.83
C ARG A 284 -2.75 -0.52 -15.80
N PHE A 285 -1.50 -1.00 -15.85
CA PHE A 285 -0.32 -0.16 -16.03
C PHE A 285 0.18 -0.17 -17.48
N GLU A 286 1.07 0.77 -17.79
CA GLU A 286 2.08 0.55 -18.84
C GLU A 286 3.10 -0.44 -18.27
N GLU A 287 3.40 -1.50 -19.00
CA GLU A 287 4.31 -2.55 -18.55
C GLU A 287 5.60 -2.57 -19.38
N THR A 288 6.66 -3.09 -18.78
CA THR A 288 7.94 -3.36 -19.44
C THR A 288 8.39 -4.76 -19.08
N TRP A 289 9.13 -5.40 -19.98
CA TRP A 289 9.90 -6.58 -19.63
C TRP A 289 11.08 -6.15 -18.75
N ALA A 290 11.22 -6.71 -17.56
CA ALA A 290 12.35 -6.45 -16.67
C ALA A 290 12.58 -7.61 -15.69
N ALA A 291 13.82 -7.75 -15.22
CA ALA A 291 14.17 -8.63 -14.12
C ALA A 291 13.77 -8.03 -12.76
N GLU A 292 13.17 -8.86 -11.91
CA GLU A 292 12.95 -8.65 -10.47
C GLU A 292 12.09 -7.44 -10.02
N SER A 293 11.24 -7.66 -9.02
CA SER A 293 10.64 -6.64 -8.12
C SER A 293 9.41 -7.16 -7.38
N ILE A 294 8.76 -8.21 -7.86
CA ILE A 294 7.58 -8.79 -7.21
C ILE A 294 8.01 -9.53 -5.94
N SER A 295 9.00 -10.41 -6.02
CA SER A 295 9.58 -11.15 -4.88
C SER A 295 11.09 -10.92 -4.80
N HIS A 296 11.66 -11.06 -3.60
CA HIS A 296 13.11 -11.07 -3.38
C HIS A 296 13.78 -12.42 -3.72
N ARG A 297 12.97 -13.44 -4.06
CA ARG A 297 13.39 -14.80 -4.41
C ARG A 297 13.15 -15.12 -5.90
N ASP A 298 12.35 -14.30 -6.57
CA ASP A 298 12.10 -14.40 -8.01
C ASP A 298 13.19 -13.65 -8.78
N ARG A 299 13.99 -14.40 -9.56
CA ARG A 299 15.06 -13.86 -10.42
C ARG A 299 14.70 -13.87 -11.91
N MET A 300 13.47 -14.23 -12.27
CA MET A 300 13.05 -14.27 -13.66
C MET A 300 12.66 -12.88 -14.16
N SER A 301 12.92 -12.62 -15.44
CA SER A 301 12.34 -11.45 -16.12
C SER A 301 10.88 -11.68 -16.44
N ARG A 302 10.04 -10.68 -16.18
CA ARG A 302 8.58 -10.73 -16.42
C ARG A 302 8.08 -9.38 -16.93
N MET A 303 6.81 -9.35 -17.34
CA MET A 303 6.08 -8.09 -17.52
C MET A 303 5.78 -7.49 -16.13
N VAL A 304 6.24 -6.25 -15.91
CA VAL A 304 6.05 -5.50 -14.67
C VAL A 304 5.68 -4.04 -14.95
N PRO A 305 4.97 -3.34 -14.04
CA PRO A 305 4.65 -1.93 -14.20
C PRO A 305 5.90 -1.07 -14.44
N LYS A 306 5.90 -0.34 -15.55
CA LYS A 306 6.97 0.56 -15.96
C LYS A 306 6.88 1.85 -15.16
N VAL A 307 7.97 2.18 -14.48
CA VAL A 307 8.14 3.43 -13.74
C VAL A 307 9.03 4.35 -14.58
N HIS A 308 8.48 5.47 -15.04
CA HIS A 308 9.23 6.51 -15.75
C HIS A 308 9.95 7.38 -14.73
N VAL A 309 11.26 7.57 -14.88
CA VAL A 309 12.06 8.41 -13.99
C VAL A 309 12.33 9.73 -14.70
N LEU A 310 11.72 10.81 -14.23
CA LEU A 310 11.74 12.13 -14.88
C LEU A 310 12.41 13.16 -13.97
N ARG A 311 13.37 13.92 -14.52
CA ARG A 311 13.88 15.14 -13.86
C ARG A 311 13.08 16.34 -14.34
N SER A 312 12.59 17.13 -13.39
CA SER A 312 11.97 18.44 -13.65
C SER A 312 13.05 19.49 -13.95
N GLU A 313 12.63 20.65 -14.43
CA GLU A 313 13.50 21.83 -14.62
C GLU A 313 13.78 22.55 -13.29
N ARG A 314 13.02 22.27 -12.22
CA ARG A 314 13.23 22.80 -10.88
C ARG A 314 14.29 22.01 -10.13
N THR A 315 15.10 22.72 -9.36
CA THR A 315 16.03 22.15 -8.37
C THR A 315 15.28 21.53 -7.19
N VAL A 316 15.96 20.68 -6.43
CA VAL A 316 15.49 20.15 -5.13
C VAL A 316 15.23 21.27 -4.14
N ALA A 317 16.02 22.36 -4.17
CA ALA A 317 15.78 23.53 -3.34
C ALA A 317 14.44 24.22 -3.66
N GLU A 318 14.12 24.41 -4.94
CA GLU A 318 12.82 24.95 -5.36
C GLU A 318 11.66 23.99 -5.06
N ILE A 319 11.85 22.68 -5.22
CA ILE A 319 10.83 21.67 -4.88
C ILE A 319 10.56 21.63 -3.36
N ARG A 320 11.59 21.87 -2.53
CA ARG A 320 11.49 21.89 -1.07
C ARG A 320 11.16 23.26 -0.46
N ASP A 321 10.89 24.27 -1.29
CA ASP A 321 10.54 25.62 -0.85
C ASP A 321 9.30 25.61 0.07
N LEU A 322 9.44 26.13 1.28
CA LEU A 322 8.37 26.19 2.28
C LEU A 322 7.17 27.05 1.80
N ASP A 323 7.37 28.00 0.88
CA ASP A 323 6.26 28.75 0.30
C ASP A 323 5.39 27.90 -0.65
N ILE A 324 5.88 26.75 -1.15
CA ILE A 324 5.13 25.82 -2.02
C ILE A 324 4.68 24.52 -1.34
N ALA A 325 5.18 24.20 -0.15
CA ALA A 325 4.82 22.98 0.57
C ALA A 325 3.34 23.00 0.99
N GLN A 326 2.54 22.03 0.53
CA GLN A 326 1.07 22.04 0.67
C GLN A 326 0.60 22.14 2.13
N GLN A 327 1.32 21.50 3.05
CA GLN A 327 0.98 21.45 4.47
C GLN A 327 1.35 22.73 5.24
N ASN A 328 2.08 23.67 4.65
CA ASN A 328 2.47 24.91 5.32
C ASN A 328 1.32 25.93 5.29
N SER A 329 0.68 26.18 6.44
CA SER A 329 -0.37 27.20 6.61
C SER A 329 0.09 28.64 6.37
N LYS A 330 1.40 28.90 6.28
CA LYS A 330 2.01 30.19 5.93
C LYS A 330 2.49 30.25 4.47
N GLY A 331 2.36 29.18 3.70
CA GLY A 331 2.87 29.08 2.32
C GLY A 331 2.03 29.91 1.34
N LYS A 332 2.70 30.69 0.48
CA LYS A 332 2.05 31.61 -0.47
C LYS A 332 1.71 31.00 -1.84
N ARG A 333 2.21 29.79 -2.12
CA ARG A 333 2.22 29.13 -3.44
C ARG A 333 1.97 27.61 -3.30
N THR A 334 1.18 27.18 -2.32
CA THR A 334 0.98 25.78 -1.90
C THR A 334 0.45 24.81 -2.97
N GLY A 335 0.01 25.31 -4.13
CA GLY A 335 -0.36 24.51 -5.30
C GLY A 335 0.74 24.34 -6.37
N GLU A 336 1.89 25.02 -6.27
CA GLU A 336 2.90 25.06 -7.34
C GLU A 336 3.55 23.68 -7.62
N LEU A 337 3.58 22.77 -6.64
CA LEU A 337 4.05 21.39 -6.87
C LEU A 337 3.25 20.66 -7.95
N TRP A 338 1.95 20.96 -8.11
CA TRP A 338 1.14 20.46 -9.22
C TRP A 338 1.67 20.97 -10.56
N ASN A 339 2.00 22.25 -10.67
CA ASN A 339 2.52 22.86 -11.90
C ASN A 339 3.89 22.30 -12.29
N VAL A 340 4.76 22.01 -11.32
CA VAL A 340 6.08 21.39 -11.54
C VAL A 340 5.94 19.95 -12.06
N ALA A 341 5.06 19.16 -11.43
CA ALA A 341 4.75 17.81 -11.90
C ALA A 341 4.11 17.83 -13.29
N TYR A 342 3.06 18.63 -13.48
CA TYR A 342 2.29 18.72 -14.73
C TYR A 342 3.19 19.06 -15.92
N LYS A 343 4.02 20.11 -15.84
CA LYS A 343 4.93 20.51 -16.93
C LYS A 343 5.92 19.40 -17.31
N THR A 344 6.42 18.67 -16.32
CA THR A 344 7.38 17.58 -16.55
C THR A 344 6.72 16.36 -17.21
N VAL A 345 5.50 16.03 -16.77
CA VAL A 345 4.66 14.95 -17.34
C VAL A 345 4.21 15.31 -18.76
N GLU A 346 3.79 16.56 -19.00
CA GLU A 346 3.37 17.08 -20.30
C GLU A 346 4.50 17.02 -21.33
N LYS A 347 5.69 17.51 -20.96
CA LYS A 347 6.89 17.45 -21.81
C LYS A 347 7.24 16.00 -22.20
N HIS A 348 7.17 15.06 -21.27
CA HIS A 348 7.48 13.64 -21.52
C HIS A 348 6.41 12.89 -22.33
N PHE A 349 5.12 13.08 -22.02
CA PHE A 349 4.04 12.32 -22.65
C PHE A 349 3.39 13.00 -23.86
N SER A 350 3.79 14.25 -24.18
CA SER A 350 3.57 15.02 -25.43
C SER A 350 2.42 14.51 -26.33
N PRO A 351 1.25 15.16 -26.33
CA PRO A 351 0.01 14.58 -26.83
C PRO A 351 0.06 14.29 -28.32
N LYS A 352 -0.17 13.03 -28.70
CA LYS A 352 -0.10 12.58 -30.11
C LYS A 352 -1.39 12.89 -30.88
N SER A 353 -2.47 13.21 -30.17
CA SER A 353 -3.72 13.72 -30.74
C SER A 353 -4.50 14.51 -29.70
N VAL A 354 -5.43 15.36 -30.16
CA VAL A 354 -6.32 16.18 -29.30
C VAL A 354 -7.24 15.33 -28.41
N TYR A 355 -7.48 14.06 -28.77
CA TYR A 355 -8.36 13.14 -28.05
C TYR A 355 -7.61 12.18 -27.10
N GLU A 356 -6.28 12.18 -27.10
CA GLU A 356 -5.50 11.33 -26.20
C GLU A 356 -5.70 11.79 -24.75
N ARG A 357 -5.79 10.83 -23.81
CA ARG A 357 -5.78 11.12 -22.37
C ARG A 357 -4.72 10.27 -21.68
N LYS A 358 -3.95 10.88 -20.77
CA LYS A 358 -2.95 10.22 -19.93
C LYS A 358 -3.45 10.20 -18.49
N HIS A 359 -3.49 9.01 -17.88
CA HIS A 359 -3.67 8.87 -16.44
C HIS A 359 -2.29 8.64 -15.82
N VAL A 360 -1.90 9.44 -14.83
CA VAL A 360 -0.51 9.45 -14.33
C VAL A 360 -0.47 9.51 -12.80
N ALA A 361 0.28 8.60 -12.18
CA ALA A 361 0.62 8.65 -10.75
C ALA A 361 2.05 9.19 -10.62
N VAL A 362 2.23 10.38 -10.03
CA VAL A 362 3.54 11.03 -9.87
C VAL A 362 3.99 11.00 -8.42
N LEU A 363 5.03 10.22 -8.14
CA LEU A 363 5.72 10.19 -6.87
C LEU A 363 6.87 11.20 -6.89
N ILE A 364 6.78 12.27 -6.10
CA ILE A 364 7.85 13.26 -5.96
C ILE A 364 8.94 12.67 -5.07
N LEU A 365 10.08 12.27 -5.66
CA LEU A 365 11.13 11.55 -4.95
C LEU A 365 11.81 12.42 -3.88
N ASP A 366 11.90 13.71 -4.13
CA ASP A 366 12.60 14.66 -3.28
C ASP A 366 11.76 15.18 -2.10
N SER A 367 10.58 14.63 -1.81
CA SER A 367 9.87 14.98 -0.57
C SER A 367 10.73 14.68 0.66
N LYS A 368 10.71 15.57 1.65
CA LYS A 368 11.52 15.45 2.87
C LYS A 368 10.88 16.16 4.06
N TRP A 369 10.96 15.53 5.23
CA TRP A 369 10.63 16.17 6.49
C TRP A 369 11.62 17.28 6.84
N ASP A 370 11.11 18.45 7.20
CA ASP A 370 11.87 19.49 7.89
C ASP A 370 11.46 19.55 9.37
N PRO A 371 12.32 19.06 10.30
CA PRO A 371 12.06 19.15 11.73
C PRO A 371 11.96 20.58 12.27
N ALA A 372 12.51 21.60 11.59
CA ALA A 372 12.51 22.98 12.08
C ALA A 372 11.15 23.67 11.87
N SER A 373 10.54 23.50 10.69
CA SER A 373 9.18 23.99 10.42
C SER A 373 8.06 23.00 10.79
N GLN A 374 8.40 21.72 11.04
CA GLN A 374 7.45 20.60 11.18
C GLN A 374 6.56 20.42 9.94
N VAL A 375 7.13 20.62 8.74
CA VAL A 375 6.45 20.50 7.44
C VAL A 375 7.13 19.45 6.57
N ILE A 376 6.34 18.71 5.79
CA ILE A 376 6.86 17.85 4.71
C ILE A 376 7.10 18.72 3.47
N THR A 377 8.35 19.10 3.26
CA THR A 377 8.81 19.83 2.07
C THR A 377 8.75 18.93 0.82
N GLY A 378 8.50 19.50 -0.36
CA GLY A 378 8.41 18.73 -1.61
C GLY A 378 7.26 17.71 -1.65
N HIS A 379 6.26 17.84 -0.77
CA HIS A 379 5.07 17.01 -0.75
C HIS A 379 3.81 17.85 -1.00
N ALA A 380 2.96 17.31 -1.87
CA ALA A 380 1.53 17.59 -1.93
C ALA A 380 0.80 16.26 -2.17
N ALA A 381 -0.42 16.14 -1.66
CA ALA A 381 -1.42 15.17 -2.07
C ALA A 381 -2.49 15.94 -2.86
N LEU A 382 -2.50 15.79 -4.20
CA LEU A 382 -3.44 16.44 -5.10
C LEU A 382 -3.73 15.53 -6.31
N GLY A 383 -4.99 15.43 -6.70
CA GLY A 383 -5.42 14.68 -7.85
C GLY A 383 -6.53 15.38 -8.65
N GLY A 384 -6.57 15.13 -9.96
CA GLY A 384 -7.57 15.70 -10.86
C GLY A 384 -7.12 15.73 -12.32
N GLY A 385 -7.69 16.63 -13.12
CA GLY A 385 -7.47 16.73 -14.55
C GLY A 385 -7.14 18.14 -15.05
N SER A 386 -6.21 18.24 -16.01
CA SER A 386 -5.89 19.46 -16.75
C SER A 386 -5.51 19.09 -18.19
N GLY A 387 -6.17 19.69 -19.18
CA GLY A 387 -5.93 19.37 -20.59
C GLY A 387 -6.09 17.87 -20.89
N PHE A 388 -5.05 17.27 -21.46
CA PHE A 388 -4.99 15.84 -21.80
C PHE A 388 -4.48 14.94 -20.65
N ILE A 389 -4.03 15.52 -19.54
CA ILE A 389 -3.44 14.79 -18.41
C ILE A 389 -4.44 14.76 -17.26
N GLN A 390 -4.72 13.56 -16.77
CA GLN A 390 -5.30 13.34 -15.45
C GLN A 390 -4.19 12.78 -14.56
N MET A 391 -3.98 13.38 -13.39
CA MET A 391 -2.80 13.13 -12.58
C MET A 391 -3.16 13.08 -11.11
N GLY A 392 -2.54 12.16 -10.37
CA GLY A 392 -2.43 12.19 -8.93
C GLY A 392 -0.97 12.37 -8.55
N ILE A 393 -0.65 13.32 -7.66
CA ILE A 393 0.71 13.55 -7.16
C ILE A 393 0.78 13.20 -5.67
N PHE A 394 1.88 12.61 -5.24
CA PHE A 394 2.14 12.30 -3.84
C PHE A 394 3.63 12.37 -3.49
N GLY A 395 3.94 12.45 -2.19
CA GLY A 395 5.31 12.61 -1.70
C GLY A 395 6.01 11.31 -1.31
N SER A 396 7.33 11.26 -1.43
CA SER A 396 8.17 10.10 -1.10
C SER A 396 8.44 9.90 0.40
N HIS A 397 8.05 10.83 1.26
CA HIS A 397 8.42 10.89 2.69
C HIS A 397 8.11 9.61 3.48
N SER A 398 7.06 8.90 3.09
CA SER A 398 6.63 7.64 3.72
C SER A 398 7.28 6.37 3.12
N LEU A 399 8.04 6.46 2.02
CA LEU A 399 8.64 5.31 1.33
C LEU A 399 9.47 4.40 2.24
N HIS A 400 10.09 4.95 3.29
CA HIS A 400 10.85 4.17 4.26
C HIS A 400 10.04 3.03 4.92
N SER A 401 8.71 3.18 4.99
CA SER A 401 7.79 2.19 5.54
C SER A 401 7.21 1.20 4.52
N TRP A 402 7.12 1.58 3.23
CA TRP A 402 6.43 0.78 2.20
C TRP A 402 7.14 -0.55 1.92
N PRO A 403 6.41 -1.63 1.57
CA PRO A 403 7.02 -2.90 1.18
C PRO A 403 7.81 -2.76 -0.12
N LYS A 404 8.98 -3.41 -0.22
CA LYS A 404 9.81 -3.44 -1.45
C LYS A 404 9.46 -4.67 -2.31
N PHE A 405 9.05 -5.76 -1.68
CA PHE A 405 8.65 -7.03 -2.28
C PHE A 405 7.31 -7.53 -1.70
N ILE A 406 6.71 -8.54 -2.33
CA ILE A 406 5.43 -9.15 -1.93
C ILE A 406 5.51 -9.77 -0.53
N GLU A 407 6.67 -10.31 -0.14
CA GLU A 407 6.91 -10.84 1.20
C GLU A 407 7.06 -9.75 2.27
N ASP A 408 7.39 -8.51 1.89
CA ASP A 408 7.47 -7.38 2.82
C ASP A 408 6.08 -6.82 3.17
N VAL A 409 5.02 -7.17 2.44
CA VAL A 409 3.69 -6.54 2.56
C VAL A 409 3.11 -6.67 3.97
N VAL A 410 3.09 -7.88 4.54
CA VAL A 410 2.62 -8.08 5.91
C VAL A 410 3.55 -7.43 6.94
N PRO A 411 4.89 -7.62 6.90
CA PRO A 411 5.83 -6.86 7.74
C PRO A 411 5.58 -5.34 7.72
N SER A 412 5.57 -4.70 6.56
CA SER A 412 5.34 -3.25 6.43
C SER A 412 3.97 -2.79 6.95
N LEU A 413 2.91 -3.57 6.75
CA LEU A 413 1.55 -3.25 7.21
C LEU A 413 1.29 -3.61 8.69
N THR A 414 2.32 -4.09 9.40
CA THR A 414 2.29 -4.42 10.83
C THR A 414 3.49 -3.84 11.62
N ASP A 415 4.41 -3.14 10.97
CA ASP A 415 5.63 -2.56 11.56
C ASP A 415 5.28 -1.49 12.62
N CYS A 416 5.27 -1.92 13.88
CA CYS A 416 4.94 -1.09 15.04
C CYS A 416 6.12 -0.22 15.52
N THR A 417 7.23 -0.13 14.78
CA THR A 417 8.30 0.82 15.09
C THR A 417 7.75 2.24 15.11
N ARG A 418 8.02 2.97 16.20
CA ARG A 418 7.52 4.32 16.42
C ARG A 418 8.24 5.34 15.54
N THR A 419 7.47 6.33 15.08
CA THR A 419 7.99 7.44 14.26
C THR A 419 8.74 8.44 15.13
N ASP A 420 10.02 8.66 14.82
CA ASP A 420 10.84 9.68 15.45
C ASP A 420 10.75 11.01 14.67
N THR A 421 9.96 11.96 15.17
CA THR A 421 9.71 13.26 14.55
C THR A 421 10.94 14.18 14.52
N ARG A 422 12.05 13.78 15.13
CA ARG A 422 13.36 14.45 14.95
C ARG A 422 14.03 14.07 13.63
N ILE A 423 13.58 13.00 12.97
CA ILE A 423 14.21 12.39 11.79
C ILE A 423 13.25 12.32 10.60
N ILE A 424 11.98 11.93 10.83
CA ILE A 424 10.98 11.65 9.78
C ILE A 424 9.59 12.14 10.18
N ALA A 425 8.73 12.41 9.19
CA ALA A 425 7.42 13.01 9.40
C ALA A 425 6.42 12.07 10.09
N ASN A 426 5.76 12.57 11.13
CA ASN A 426 4.45 12.06 11.56
C ASN A 426 3.36 12.74 10.70
N ASP A 427 3.17 12.25 9.48
CA ASP A 427 2.30 12.90 8.47
C ASP A 427 0.89 13.16 9.00
N ALA A 428 0.50 14.44 8.99
CA ALA A 428 -0.72 15.00 9.57
C ALA A 428 -1.05 14.53 11.00
N GLY A 429 -0.06 14.12 11.79
CA GLY A 429 -0.25 13.55 13.14
C GLY A 429 -0.78 12.11 13.17
N GLN A 430 -0.94 11.46 12.01
CA GLN A 430 -1.56 10.13 11.87
C GLN A 430 -0.57 9.01 11.56
N SER A 431 0.72 9.31 11.33
CA SER A 431 1.80 8.35 11.07
C SER A 431 2.67 8.13 12.32
N GLY A 432 2.05 7.74 13.44
CA GLY A 432 2.74 7.53 14.73
C GLY A 432 3.64 6.29 14.80
N SER A 433 3.60 5.44 13.79
CA SER A 433 4.40 4.23 13.61
C SER A 433 4.46 3.86 12.13
N TYR A 434 5.35 2.93 11.76
CA TYR A 434 5.66 2.65 10.36
C TYR A 434 4.51 1.99 9.60
N TRP A 435 3.67 1.15 10.22
CA TRP A 435 2.47 0.63 9.56
C TRP A 435 1.43 1.72 9.26
N GLU A 436 1.31 2.73 10.13
CA GLU A 436 0.44 3.88 9.93
C GLU A 436 0.95 4.73 8.75
N ALA A 437 2.26 5.01 8.72
CA ALA A 437 2.93 5.70 7.61
C ALA A 437 2.78 4.94 6.28
N CYS A 438 2.80 3.60 6.31
CA CYS A 438 2.61 2.74 5.16
C CYS A 438 1.16 2.80 4.62
N CYS A 439 0.18 2.74 5.53
CA CYS A 439 -1.24 2.86 5.17
C CYS A 439 -1.57 4.24 4.57
N ILE A 440 -1.07 5.30 5.20
CA ILE A 440 -1.26 6.68 4.72
C ILE A 440 -0.56 6.89 3.39
N GLY A 441 0.72 6.54 3.27
CA GLY A 441 1.48 6.75 2.05
C GLY A 441 0.91 6.02 0.83
N ILE A 442 0.57 4.74 0.97
CA ILE A 442 0.05 3.94 -0.14
C ILE A 442 -1.43 4.26 -0.40
N GLY A 443 -2.24 4.42 0.65
CA GLY A 443 -3.68 4.61 0.53
C GLY A 443 -4.10 6.04 0.16
N ALA A 444 -3.42 7.07 0.67
CA ALA A 444 -3.66 8.46 0.26
C ALA A 444 -3.17 8.72 -1.17
N PHE A 445 -2.07 8.09 -1.61
CA PHE A 445 -1.71 8.18 -3.03
C PHE A 445 -2.74 7.46 -3.93
N LEU A 446 -3.38 6.39 -3.47
CA LEU A 446 -4.51 5.78 -4.18
C LEU A 446 -5.75 6.68 -4.23
N HIS A 447 -5.97 7.53 -3.22
CA HIS A 447 -6.99 8.58 -3.23
C HIS A 447 -6.74 9.58 -4.38
N GLU A 448 -5.52 10.10 -4.51
CA GLU A 448 -5.16 11.03 -5.60
C GLU A 448 -5.23 10.37 -6.99
N VAL A 449 -4.87 9.08 -7.08
CA VAL A 449 -5.07 8.27 -8.30
C VAL A 449 -6.56 8.07 -8.62
N GLY A 450 -7.41 7.94 -7.60
CA GLY A 450 -8.87 7.93 -7.75
C GLY A 450 -9.40 9.24 -8.33
N HIS A 451 -8.92 10.39 -7.84
CA HIS A 451 -9.21 11.69 -8.43
C HIS A 451 -8.70 11.82 -9.88
N ALA A 452 -7.55 11.23 -10.22
CA ALA A 452 -7.08 11.15 -11.60
C ALA A 452 -8.00 10.29 -12.50
N PHE A 453 -8.74 9.32 -11.94
CA PHE A 453 -9.80 8.60 -12.66
C PHE A 453 -11.17 9.29 -12.62
N GLY A 454 -11.26 10.51 -12.05
CA GLY A 454 -12.50 11.29 -11.96
C GLY A 454 -13.42 10.92 -10.79
N CYS A 455 -12.97 10.09 -9.83
CA CYS A 455 -13.73 9.80 -8.63
C CYS A 455 -13.81 11.04 -7.73
N PRO A 456 -14.99 11.53 -7.34
CA PRO A 456 -15.12 12.57 -6.31
C PRO A 456 -14.97 11.96 -4.90
N HIS A 457 -14.80 12.81 -3.89
CA HIS A 457 -14.84 12.41 -2.49
C HIS A 457 -16.11 11.59 -2.17
N GLN A 458 -15.99 10.61 -1.27
CA GLN A 458 -17.09 9.75 -0.82
C GLN A 458 -17.31 9.87 0.70
N PRO A 459 -18.48 9.43 1.23
CA PRO A 459 -18.72 9.41 2.68
C PRO A 459 -17.81 8.46 3.48
N SER A 460 -17.23 7.45 2.82
CA SER A 460 -16.38 6.42 3.42
C SER A 460 -15.46 5.76 2.39
N GLY A 461 -14.44 5.02 2.84
CA GLY A 461 -13.51 4.26 1.99
C GLY A 461 -12.38 5.10 1.40
N ILE A 462 -11.65 4.57 0.40
CA ILE A 462 -10.38 5.17 -0.06
C ILE A 462 -10.52 6.61 -0.58
N MET A 463 -11.69 6.99 -1.11
CA MET A 463 -12.00 8.34 -1.57
C MET A 463 -12.38 9.32 -0.44
N VAL A 464 -12.02 8.99 0.80
CA VAL A 464 -11.94 9.90 1.95
C VAL A 464 -10.82 9.42 2.87
N ARG A 465 -10.65 10.03 4.04
CA ARG A 465 -9.54 9.79 4.99
C ARG A 465 -9.55 8.40 5.68
N ASP A 466 -10.34 7.46 5.18
CA ASP A 466 -10.40 6.06 5.63
C ASP A 466 -9.16 5.25 5.21
N TYR A 467 -8.29 5.78 4.34
CA TYR A 467 -7.04 5.15 3.93
C TYR A 467 -6.10 4.79 5.09
N VAL A 468 -6.27 5.39 6.27
CA VAL A 468 -5.59 4.98 7.52
C VAL A 468 -5.90 3.52 7.93
N ARG A 469 -6.89 2.88 7.30
CA ARG A 469 -7.31 1.48 7.50
C ARG A 469 -6.87 0.55 6.35
N PHE A 470 -6.06 1.02 5.41
CA PHE A 470 -5.67 0.29 4.18
C PHE A 470 -5.12 -1.12 4.45
N ASN A 471 -4.36 -1.31 5.54
CA ASN A 471 -3.83 -2.62 5.94
C ASN A 471 -4.89 -3.71 6.11
N ARG A 472 -6.11 -3.38 6.55
CA ARG A 472 -7.20 -4.35 6.81
C ARG A 472 -7.60 -5.18 5.59
N SER A 473 -7.31 -4.69 4.39
CA SER A 473 -7.54 -5.43 3.15
C SER A 473 -6.58 -6.60 2.99
N PHE A 474 -5.35 -6.49 3.53
CA PHE A 474 -4.22 -7.39 3.31
C PHE A 474 -3.79 -8.20 4.54
N VAL A 475 -4.09 -7.74 5.76
CA VAL A 475 -3.73 -8.44 7.02
C VAL A 475 -4.97 -8.89 7.80
N THR A 476 -4.86 -10.04 8.46
CA THR A 476 -5.96 -10.71 9.19
C THR A 476 -6.24 -10.10 10.57
N ARG A 477 -5.21 -9.60 11.24
CA ARG A 477 -5.26 -8.87 12.51
C ARG A 477 -4.51 -7.54 12.35
N VAL A 478 -5.04 -6.46 12.93
CA VAL A 478 -4.26 -5.24 13.22
C VAL A 478 -4.15 -5.05 14.73
N TRP A 479 -3.12 -4.32 15.16
CA TRP A 479 -2.95 -3.95 16.56
C TRP A 479 -3.66 -2.61 16.86
N PRO A 480 -4.32 -2.43 18.02
CA PRO A 480 -4.57 -3.43 19.06
C PRO A 480 -5.64 -4.44 18.61
N TYR A 481 -5.34 -5.73 18.81
CA TYR A 481 -6.05 -6.95 18.38
C TYR A 481 -7.52 -6.79 17.95
N LEU A 482 -7.73 -6.33 16.71
CA LEU A 482 -9.00 -6.44 16.02
C LEU A 482 -8.84 -7.37 14.81
N LEU A 483 -9.68 -8.40 14.77
CA LEU A 483 -9.87 -9.31 13.64
C LEU A 483 -10.79 -8.66 12.60
N PHE A 484 -10.50 -8.89 11.31
CA PHE A 484 -11.37 -8.45 10.22
C PHE A 484 -11.71 -9.61 9.27
N PRO A 485 -13.00 -9.99 9.15
CA PRO A 485 -13.45 -10.97 8.16
C PRO A 485 -13.34 -10.48 6.70
#